data_AF-A0A7J5Y8C5-F1
#
_entry.id   AF-A0A7J5Y8C5-F1
#
_cell.length_a   1.000
_cell.length_b   1.000
_cell.length_c   1.000
_cell.angle_alpha   90.00
_cell.angle_beta   90.00
_cell.angle_gamma   90.00
#
_symmetry.space_group_name_H-M   'P 1'
#
loop_
_entity.id
_entity.type
_entity.pdbx_description
1 polymer ?
#
loop_
_entity_poly.entity_id
_entity_poly.type
_entity_poly.pdbx_seq_one_letter_code
_entity_poly.pdbx_strand_id
1 'polypeptide(L)'
;MPLTDINNICTQLQLKCMNDREYQFLKEYCSIMKPFTVALDILQGEDTCFYGTLQPTLEVLMGKILAMKNGLSAMTTGLPEVIVGTIKTRFAAIIDSKEALLAAVSLPNEEDLFAFDLQPVTTADAPMSVETEVISYFNSALTMESLHQFPRIKKIALRSNAPMPSSAPVEKLFSLGNLVLTPKRNRLGDGRFQRLLLMRFNRHFSQGGSGIGQPPTIEQ
;
A
#
# COMPACT_ATOMS: atom_id res chain seq x y z
N MET A 1 15.14 -17.06 12.33
CA MET A 1 16.24 -18.02 12.26
C MET A 1 17.20 -17.76 13.42
N PRO A 2 17.48 -18.76 14.27
CA PRO A 2 18.49 -18.68 15.35
C PRO A 2 19.89 -18.31 14.84
N LEU A 3 20.71 -17.68 15.70
CA LEU A 3 22.09 -17.30 15.37
C LEU A 3 22.96 -18.51 15.00
N THR A 4 22.74 -19.65 15.64
CA THR A 4 23.44 -20.92 15.34
C THR A 4 23.25 -21.33 13.88
N ASP A 5 22.03 -21.22 13.38
CA ASP A 5 21.68 -21.65 12.03
C ASP A 5 22.26 -20.69 10.99
N ILE A 6 22.23 -19.38 11.27
CA ILE A 6 22.87 -18.35 10.44
C ILE A 6 24.37 -18.58 10.37
N ASN A 7 25.03 -18.83 11.51
CA ASN A 7 26.48 -19.06 11.54
C ASN A 7 26.88 -20.38 10.87
N ASN A 8 26.02 -21.41 10.92
CA ASN A 8 26.21 -22.64 10.15
C ASN A 8 26.19 -22.36 8.64
N ILE A 9 25.23 -21.54 8.17
CA ILE A 9 25.15 -21.11 6.77
C ILE A 9 26.36 -20.25 6.39
N CYS A 10 26.76 -19.28 7.23
CA CYS A 10 27.95 -18.47 7.00
C CYS A 10 29.20 -19.34 6.83
N THR A 11 29.35 -20.38 7.65
CA THR A 11 30.48 -21.31 7.56
C THR A 11 30.45 -22.11 6.26
N GLN A 12 29.27 -22.61 5.83
CA GLN A 12 29.10 -23.30 4.55
C GLN A 12 29.41 -22.39 3.35
N LEU A 13 29.08 -21.09 3.45
CA LEU A 13 29.32 -20.09 2.42
C LEU A 13 30.71 -19.42 2.50
N GLN A 14 31.57 -19.86 3.44
CA GLN A 14 32.89 -19.26 3.70
C GLN A 14 32.83 -17.75 4.04
N LEU A 15 31.74 -17.32 4.69
CA LEU A 15 31.53 -15.96 5.16
C LEU A 15 31.88 -15.83 6.65
N LYS A 16 32.25 -14.62 7.07
CA LYS A 16 32.49 -14.30 8.49
C LYS A 16 31.21 -14.51 9.30
N CYS A 17 31.30 -15.31 10.37
CA CYS A 17 30.19 -15.52 11.31
C CYS A 17 29.83 -14.23 12.06
N MET A 18 28.55 -14.09 12.38
CA MET A 18 28.02 -12.97 13.14
C MET A 18 28.19 -13.18 14.64
N ASN A 19 28.48 -12.09 15.34
CA ASN A 19 28.43 -12.06 16.79
C ASN A 19 27.01 -11.73 17.30
N ASP A 20 26.78 -11.93 18.61
CA ASP A 20 25.47 -11.68 19.23
C ASP A 20 24.98 -10.24 19.08
N ARG A 21 25.88 -9.25 19.07
CA ARG A 21 25.51 -7.83 18.91
C ARG A 21 25.03 -7.53 17.49
N GLU A 22 25.74 -8.02 16.49
CA GLU A 22 25.37 -7.89 15.06
C GLU A 22 24.03 -8.58 14.80
N TYR A 23 23.83 -9.77 15.35
CA TYR A 23 22.58 -10.50 15.23
C TYR A 23 21.41 -9.78 15.92
N GLN A 24 21.62 -9.28 17.14
CA GLN A 24 20.61 -8.52 17.87
C GLN A 24 20.23 -7.23 17.13
N PHE A 25 21.22 -6.50 16.60
CA PHE A 25 20.99 -5.32 15.76
C PHE A 25 20.12 -5.65 14.54
N LEU A 26 20.43 -6.72 13.80
CA LEU A 26 19.64 -7.13 12.64
C LEU A 26 18.20 -7.51 13.00
N LYS A 27 18.03 -8.21 14.12
CA LYS A 27 16.69 -8.58 14.62
C LYS A 27 15.84 -7.35 14.94
N GLU A 28 16.45 -6.36 15.58
CA GLU A 28 15.81 -5.07 15.90
C GLU A 28 15.51 -4.28 14.62
N TYR A 29 16.47 -4.20 13.70
CA TYR A 29 16.31 -3.55 12.40
C TYR A 29 15.14 -4.15 11.61
N CYS A 30 15.11 -5.48 11.46
CA CYS A 30 14.00 -6.17 10.79
C CYS A 30 12.66 -5.88 11.47
N SER A 31 12.64 -5.76 12.79
CA SER A 31 11.42 -5.44 13.54
C SER A 31 10.93 -4.03 13.22
N ILE A 32 11.83 -3.03 13.18
CA ILE A 32 11.51 -1.64 12.82
C ILE A 32 11.06 -1.53 11.35
N MET A 33 11.53 -2.43 10.47
CA MET A 33 11.14 -2.45 9.06
C MET A 33 9.77 -3.12 8.80
N LYS A 34 9.24 -3.96 9.71
CA LYS A 34 7.93 -4.62 9.49
C LYS A 34 6.76 -3.65 9.24
N PRO A 35 6.61 -2.55 9.99
CA PRO A 35 5.58 -1.54 9.69
C PRO A 35 5.70 -0.96 8.27
N PHE A 36 6.92 -0.85 7.72
CA PHE A 36 7.12 -0.37 6.35
C PHE A 36 6.58 -1.33 5.32
N THR A 37 6.74 -2.65 5.52
CA THR A 37 6.23 -3.62 4.54
C THR A 37 4.71 -3.53 4.45
N VAL A 38 4.03 -3.42 5.59
CA VAL A 38 2.57 -3.23 5.65
C VAL A 38 2.17 -1.91 4.99
N ALA A 39 2.87 -0.82 5.29
CA ALA A 39 2.59 0.47 4.67
C ALA A 39 2.79 0.43 3.14
N LEU A 40 3.82 -0.26 2.65
CA LEU A 40 4.07 -0.43 1.22
C LEU A 40 2.99 -1.31 0.57
N ASP A 41 2.56 -2.39 1.21
CA ASP A 41 1.49 -3.24 0.70
C ASP A 41 0.19 -2.45 0.52
N ILE A 42 -0.12 -1.52 1.43
CA ILE A 42 -1.29 -0.64 1.33
C ILE A 42 -1.12 0.38 0.20
N LEU A 43 0.04 1.03 0.12
CA LEU A 43 0.30 2.08 -0.87
C LEU A 43 0.65 1.56 -2.27
N GLN A 44 0.81 0.24 -2.43
CA GLN A 44 1.16 -0.42 -3.70
C GLN A 44 0.21 -1.58 -4.04
N GLY A 45 -0.87 -1.74 -3.27
CA GLY A 45 -1.91 -2.74 -3.50
C GLY A 45 -2.61 -2.56 -4.86
N GLU A 46 -3.28 -3.61 -5.31
CA GLU A 46 -3.93 -3.62 -6.64
C GLU A 46 -5.37 -3.12 -6.59
N ASP A 47 -6.09 -3.38 -5.50
CA ASP A 47 -7.53 -3.13 -5.43
C ASP A 47 -7.93 -1.89 -4.60
N THR A 48 -7.03 -1.36 -3.75
CA THR A 48 -7.37 -0.30 -2.76
C THR A 48 -6.32 0.82 -2.62
N CYS A 49 -5.57 1.10 -3.70
CA CYS A 49 -4.47 2.06 -3.71
C CYS A 49 -4.92 3.49 -4.09
N PHE A 50 -5.72 4.11 -3.23
CA PHE A 50 -6.23 5.48 -3.43
C PHE A 50 -5.32 6.54 -2.79
N TYR A 51 -5.27 7.75 -3.37
CA TYR A 51 -4.46 8.84 -2.78
C TYR A 51 -4.79 9.12 -1.31
N GLY A 52 -6.06 9.02 -0.92
CA GLY A 52 -6.52 9.27 0.45
C GLY A 52 -6.01 8.26 1.49
N THR A 53 -5.44 7.12 1.08
CA THR A 53 -4.79 6.20 2.03
C THR A 53 -3.39 6.66 2.44
N LEU A 54 -2.77 7.57 1.67
CA LEU A 54 -1.38 8.00 1.86
C LEU A 54 -1.12 8.63 3.22
N GLN A 55 -1.86 9.69 3.54
CA GLN A 55 -1.66 10.43 4.79
C GLN A 55 -1.98 9.59 6.03
N PRO A 56 -3.12 8.86 6.11
CA PRO A 56 -3.40 7.94 7.21
C PRO A 56 -2.31 6.87 7.40
N THR A 57 -1.82 6.29 6.30
CA THR A 57 -0.76 5.26 6.36
C THR A 57 0.54 5.83 6.94
N LEU A 58 0.93 7.04 6.53
CA LEU A 58 2.14 7.69 7.03
C LEU A 58 2.04 8.00 8.52
N GLU A 59 0.91 8.53 8.99
CA GLU A 59 0.69 8.82 10.41
C GLU A 59 0.75 7.55 11.26
N VAL A 60 0.06 6.49 10.85
CA VAL A 60 0.08 5.19 11.56
C VAL A 60 1.48 4.59 11.55
N LEU A 61 2.19 4.66 10.42
CA LEU A 61 3.57 4.16 10.29
C LEU A 61 4.51 4.88 11.28
N MET A 62 4.47 6.21 11.31
CA MET A 62 5.30 7.01 12.20
C MET A 62 4.98 6.69 13.67
N GLY A 63 3.70 6.64 14.04
CA GLY A 63 3.26 6.30 15.39
C GLY A 63 3.75 4.92 15.84
N LYS A 64 3.61 3.90 14.97
CA LYS A 64 4.07 2.54 15.25
C LYS A 64 5.59 2.47 15.41
N ILE A 65 6.36 3.15 14.56
CA ILE A 65 7.82 3.15 14.66
C ILE A 65 8.28 3.80 15.97
N LEU A 66 7.70 4.94 16.37
CA LEU A 66 8.03 5.59 17.64
C LEU A 66 7.66 4.75 18.86
N ALA A 67 6.53 4.04 18.83
CA ALA A 67 6.11 3.16 19.92
C ALA A 67 7.11 2.02 20.20
N MET A 68 7.88 1.60 19.20
CA MET A 68 8.89 0.54 19.34
C MET A 68 10.14 1.01 20.11
N LYS A 69 10.38 2.31 20.24
CA LYS A 69 11.59 2.90 20.83
C LYS A 69 11.98 2.30 22.18
N ASN A 70 11.01 2.15 23.08
CA ASN A 70 11.26 1.74 24.46
C ASN A 70 11.65 0.25 24.60
N GLY A 71 11.40 -0.56 23.57
CA GLY A 71 11.77 -1.98 23.54
C GLY A 71 13.09 -2.29 22.84
N LEU A 72 13.80 -1.26 22.35
CA LEU A 72 15.02 -1.40 21.57
C LEU A 72 16.27 -1.33 22.44
N SER A 73 17.35 -1.97 21.99
CA SER A 73 18.66 -1.81 22.61
C SER A 73 19.19 -0.38 22.49
N ALA A 74 20.16 -0.03 23.35
CA ALA A 74 20.84 1.26 23.28
C ALA A 74 21.50 1.54 21.91
N MET A 75 21.81 0.51 21.12
CA MET A 75 22.40 0.64 19.79
C MET A 75 21.39 1.12 18.73
N THR A 76 20.10 0.78 18.88
CA THR A 76 19.05 1.05 17.88
C THR A 76 17.98 2.02 18.39
N THR A 77 18.00 2.40 19.66
CA THR A 77 16.98 3.27 20.28
C THR A 77 16.81 4.63 19.60
N GLY A 78 17.84 5.16 18.91
CA GLY A 78 17.75 6.42 18.16
C GLY A 78 17.30 6.27 16.70
N LEU A 79 17.19 5.04 16.19
CA LEU A 79 16.82 4.78 14.80
C LEU A 79 15.35 5.15 14.51
N PRO A 80 14.36 4.84 15.38
CA PRO A 80 12.98 5.27 15.18
C PRO A 80 12.79 6.77 14.94
N GLU A 81 13.47 7.63 15.70
CA GLU A 81 13.34 9.09 15.56
C GLU A 81 13.91 9.59 14.24
N VAL A 82 15.08 9.07 13.85
CA VAL A 82 15.72 9.45 12.58
C VAL A 82 14.83 9.07 11.41
N ILE A 83 14.25 7.86 11.46
CA ILE A 83 13.33 7.38 10.44
C ILE A 83 12.10 8.29 10.36
N VAL A 84 11.44 8.56 11.49
CA VAL A 84 10.23 9.40 11.54
C VAL A 84 10.53 10.82 11.09
N GLY A 85 11.66 11.40 11.50
CA GLY A 85 12.11 12.71 11.04
C GLY A 85 12.30 12.74 9.52
N THR A 86 12.92 11.71 8.95
CA THR A 86 13.11 11.57 7.51
C THR A 86 11.78 11.46 6.76
N ILE A 87 10.82 10.68 7.29
CA ILE A 87 9.47 10.59 6.71
C ILE A 87 8.80 11.96 6.72
N LYS A 88 8.79 12.67 7.86
CA LYS A 88 8.20 14.00 7.96
C LYS A 88 8.81 14.98 6.97
N THR A 89 10.14 15.00 6.85
CA THR A 89 10.82 15.87 5.88
C THR A 89 10.46 15.51 4.44
N ARG A 90 10.44 14.22 4.09
CA ARG A 90 10.14 13.75 2.73
C ARG A 90 8.70 14.03 2.33
N PHE A 91 7.76 13.91 3.26
CA PHE A 91 6.32 14.01 3.02
C PHE A 91 5.69 15.32 3.54
N ALA A 92 6.50 16.32 3.89
CA ALA A 92 6.03 17.60 4.47
C ALA A 92 4.92 18.24 3.62
N ALA A 93 5.10 18.27 2.30
CA ALA A 93 4.12 18.84 1.37
C ALA A 93 2.77 18.10 1.32
N ILE A 94 2.75 16.83 1.73
CA ILE A 94 1.55 15.98 1.73
C ILE A 94 0.86 16.05 3.10
N ILE A 95 1.63 16.03 4.18
CA ILE A 95 1.10 16.08 5.56
C ILE A 95 0.30 17.38 5.79
N ASP A 96 0.76 18.50 5.23
CA ASP A 96 0.09 19.80 5.35
C ASP A 96 -0.91 20.11 4.21
N SER A 97 -1.12 19.17 3.28
CA SER A 97 -1.98 19.40 2.10
C SER A 97 -3.46 19.24 2.45
N LYS A 98 -4.24 20.27 2.12
CA LYS A 98 -5.71 20.22 2.20
C LYS A 98 -6.30 19.19 1.26
N GLU A 99 -5.66 18.97 0.12
CA GLU A 99 -6.06 17.99 -0.89
C GLU A 99 -5.86 16.56 -0.38
N ALA A 100 -4.74 16.27 0.30
CA ALA A 100 -4.48 14.98 0.93
C ALA A 100 -5.48 14.70 2.06
N LEU A 101 -5.76 15.70 2.90
CA LEU A 101 -6.80 15.61 3.93
C LEU A 101 -8.18 15.35 3.33
N LEU A 102 -8.57 16.10 2.30
CA LEU A 102 -9.85 15.93 1.62
C LEU A 102 -9.96 14.55 0.96
N ALA A 103 -8.88 14.04 0.37
CA ALA A 103 -8.84 12.69 -0.19
C ALA A 103 -9.07 11.63 0.90
N ALA A 104 -8.37 11.76 2.03
CA ALA A 104 -8.46 10.83 3.16
C ALA A 104 -9.87 10.78 3.77
N VAL A 105 -10.49 11.94 4.03
CA VAL A 105 -11.82 11.98 4.66
C VAL A 105 -12.96 11.64 3.69
N SER A 106 -12.74 11.69 2.38
CA SER A 106 -13.76 11.39 1.36
C SER A 106 -13.70 9.95 0.85
N LEU A 107 -12.71 9.15 1.29
CA LEU A 107 -12.73 7.72 1.05
C LEU A 107 -13.72 7.04 2.02
N PRO A 108 -14.67 6.26 1.51
CA PRO A 108 -15.45 5.40 2.38
C PRO A 108 -14.51 4.38 3.01
N ASN A 109 -14.59 4.23 4.33
CA ASN A 109 -13.83 3.21 5.04
C ASN A 109 -14.18 1.85 4.41
N GLU A 110 -13.23 1.17 3.79
CA GLU A 110 -13.26 -0.28 3.93
C GLU A 110 -12.81 -0.52 5.37
N GLU A 111 -13.78 -0.89 6.21
CA GLU A 111 -13.57 -1.17 7.62
C GLU A 111 -12.29 -2.02 7.79
N ASP A 112 -11.45 -1.67 8.77
CA ASP A 112 -10.23 -2.40 9.20
C ASP A 112 -8.90 -2.23 8.47
N LEU A 113 -8.68 -1.21 7.64
CA LEU A 113 -7.30 -0.97 7.13
C LEU A 113 -6.30 -0.56 8.24
N PHE A 114 -6.78 0.04 9.36
CA PHE A 114 -5.89 0.55 10.42
C PHE A 114 -6.43 0.46 11.87
N ALA A 115 -7.62 -0.09 12.10
CA ALA A 115 -8.19 -0.19 13.45
C ALA A 115 -7.80 -1.52 14.13
N PHE A 116 -7.24 -1.42 15.34
CA PHE A 116 -7.38 -2.46 16.35
C PHE A 116 -8.51 -1.97 17.26
N ASP A 117 -9.65 -2.67 17.22
CA ASP A 117 -10.89 -2.45 17.99
C ASP A 117 -11.50 -1.05 17.96
N LEU A 118 -12.49 -0.85 17.08
CA LEU A 118 -13.64 0.03 17.33
C LEU A 118 -14.88 -0.51 16.62
N GLN A 119 -15.97 -0.75 17.37
CA GLN A 119 -17.24 -1.22 16.83
C GLN A 119 -18.14 -0.08 16.32
N PRO A 120 -18.94 -0.31 15.26
CA PRO A 120 -19.77 0.74 14.66
C PRO A 120 -21.16 0.85 15.29
N VAL A 121 -21.77 2.04 15.18
CA VAL A 121 -23.20 2.28 15.42
C VAL A 121 -23.79 3.03 14.22
N THR A 122 -24.95 2.56 13.75
CA THR A 122 -25.71 3.06 12.59
C THR A 122 -26.91 3.92 13.02
N THR A 123 -27.35 4.89 12.20
CA THR A 123 -28.79 5.11 11.86
C THR A 123 -28.98 6.14 10.72
N ALA A 124 -30.18 6.11 10.12
CA ALA A 124 -30.54 6.51 8.76
C ALA A 124 -31.28 7.86 8.57
N ASP A 125 -31.30 8.28 7.29
CA ASP A 125 -32.32 9.01 6.49
C ASP A 125 -32.92 10.37 6.90
N ALA A 126 -32.57 11.42 6.13
CA ALA A 126 -33.43 12.56 5.74
C ALA A 126 -32.71 13.46 4.68
N PRO A 127 -33.41 14.27 3.85
CA PRO A 127 -32.81 15.04 2.76
C PRO A 127 -31.94 16.20 3.29
N MET A 128 -30.67 16.24 2.87
CA MET A 128 -29.63 16.95 3.60
C MET A 128 -29.16 18.27 2.98
N SER A 129 -29.03 19.28 3.85
CA SER A 129 -28.14 20.42 3.67
C SER A 129 -26.69 19.92 3.58
N VAL A 130 -25.77 20.72 3.02
CA VAL A 130 -24.34 20.34 2.86
C VAL A 130 -23.74 19.83 4.18
N GLU A 131 -24.07 20.49 5.28
CA GLU A 131 -23.59 20.13 6.61
C GLU A 131 -24.17 18.81 7.11
N THR A 132 -25.46 18.58 6.87
CA THR A 132 -26.11 17.35 7.33
C THR A 132 -25.70 16.15 6.46
N GLU A 133 -25.37 16.34 5.17
CA GLU A 133 -24.83 15.32 4.27
C GLU A 133 -23.47 14.81 4.77
N VAL A 134 -22.61 15.73 5.19
CA VAL A 134 -21.28 15.43 5.76
C VAL A 134 -21.41 14.70 7.10
N ILE A 135 -22.30 15.16 7.98
CA ILE A 135 -22.51 14.53 9.29
C ILE A 135 -23.08 13.11 9.13
N SER A 136 -24.01 12.91 8.20
CA SER A 136 -24.57 11.58 7.90
C SER A 136 -23.53 10.63 7.33
N TYR A 137 -22.70 11.12 6.42
CA TYR A 137 -21.59 10.35 5.86
C TYR A 137 -20.64 9.85 6.96
N PHE A 138 -20.20 10.72 7.88
CA PHE A 138 -19.32 10.32 8.99
C PHE A 138 -19.96 9.37 10.00
N ASN A 139 -21.28 9.37 10.14
CA ASN A 139 -22.02 8.51 11.07
C ASN A 139 -22.55 7.21 10.42
N SER A 140 -22.31 7.02 9.13
CA SER A 140 -22.76 5.82 8.39
C SER A 140 -21.66 4.75 8.36
N ALA A 141 -22.06 3.47 8.29
CA ALA A 141 -21.13 2.38 7.97
C ALA A 141 -20.73 2.56 6.50
N LEU A 142 -19.50 3.03 6.30
CA LEU A 142 -19.00 3.40 4.98
C LEU A 142 -18.67 2.12 4.21
N THR A 143 -19.18 2.02 2.99
CA THR A 143 -18.78 1.03 2.00
C THR A 143 -18.72 1.75 0.67
N MET A 144 -17.96 1.23 -0.29
CA MET A 144 -17.83 1.92 -1.59
C MET A 144 -19.17 2.05 -2.32
N GLU A 145 -20.14 1.18 -2.00
CA GLU A 145 -21.52 1.23 -2.47
C GLU A 145 -22.35 2.33 -1.79
N SER A 146 -22.14 2.60 -0.49
CA SER A 146 -22.86 3.65 0.24
C SER A 146 -22.53 5.06 -0.26
N LEU A 147 -21.39 5.23 -0.93
CA LEU A 147 -21.01 6.49 -1.59
C LEU A 147 -21.99 6.93 -2.69
N HIS A 148 -22.80 6.01 -3.24
CA HIS A 148 -23.87 6.36 -4.19
C HIS A 148 -24.98 7.21 -3.56
N GLN A 149 -25.15 7.14 -2.24
CA GLN A 149 -26.16 7.90 -1.49
C GLN A 149 -25.74 9.38 -1.29
N PHE A 150 -24.45 9.68 -1.46
CA PHE A 150 -23.86 11.01 -1.21
C PHE A 150 -23.22 11.59 -2.49
N PRO A 151 -24.01 12.16 -3.42
CA PRO A 151 -23.52 12.56 -4.74
C PRO A 151 -22.44 13.64 -4.71
N ARG A 152 -22.43 14.53 -3.70
CA ARG A 152 -21.39 15.57 -3.58
C ARG A 152 -20.08 14.99 -3.08
N ILE A 153 -20.15 14.14 -2.06
CA ILE A 153 -18.98 13.48 -1.47
C ILE A 153 -18.38 12.51 -2.50
N LYS A 154 -19.21 11.77 -3.24
CA LYS A 154 -18.78 10.92 -4.36
C LYS A 154 -17.94 11.68 -5.40
N LYS A 155 -18.38 12.89 -5.77
CA LYS A 155 -17.67 13.72 -6.74
C LYS A 155 -16.30 14.19 -6.21
N ILE A 156 -16.22 14.51 -4.93
CA ILE A 156 -14.96 14.87 -4.26
C ILE A 156 -14.04 13.65 -4.18
N ALA A 157 -14.57 12.50 -3.73
CA ALA A 157 -13.84 11.25 -3.62
C ALA A 157 -13.21 10.85 -4.96
N LEU A 158 -13.99 10.83 -6.04
CA LEU A 158 -13.49 10.50 -7.38
C LEU A 158 -12.41 11.48 -7.87
N ARG A 159 -12.53 12.77 -7.56
CA ARG A 159 -11.57 13.77 -8.01
C ARG A 159 -10.26 13.71 -7.23
N SER A 160 -10.35 13.59 -5.91
CA SER A 160 -9.20 13.67 -5.01
C SER A 160 -8.46 12.33 -4.89
N ASN A 161 -9.14 11.20 -5.11
CA ASN A 161 -8.55 9.86 -4.99
C ASN A 161 -8.14 9.20 -6.30
N ALA A 162 -8.45 9.80 -7.45
CA ALA A 162 -8.01 9.30 -8.76
C ALA A 162 -6.48 9.23 -8.94
N PRO A 163 -5.66 10.11 -8.35
CA PRO A 163 -4.21 9.92 -8.38
C PRO A 163 -3.81 8.67 -7.59
N MET A 164 -2.95 7.84 -8.17
CA MET A 164 -2.37 6.74 -7.40
C MET A 164 -1.29 7.29 -6.44
N PRO A 165 -1.22 6.81 -5.20
CA PRO A 165 -0.21 7.24 -4.23
C PRO A 165 1.20 6.74 -4.56
N SER A 166 1.34 5.76 -5.47
CA SER A 166 2.62 5.15 -5.86
C SER A 166 2.77 4.94 -7.37
N SER A 167 4.02 4.97 -7.83
CA SER A 167 4.44 4.54 -9.18
C SER A 167 4.43 3.03 -9.37
N ALA A 168 4.21 2.23 -8.32
CA ALA A 168 4.31 0.78 -8.38
C ALA A 168 3.47 0.11 -9.51
N PRO A 169 2.23 0.55 -9.81
CA PRO A 169 1.48 -0.01 -10.94
C PRO A 169 2.14 0.25 -12.30
N VAL A 170 2.81 1.40 -12.44
CA VAL A 170 3.60 1.75 -13.63
C VAL A 170 4.87 0.89 -13.71
N GLU A 171 5.55 0.66 -12.59
CA GLU A 171 6.73 -0.22 -12.53
C GLU A 171 6.38 -1.67 -12.86
N LYS A 172 5.23 -2.18 -12.39
CA LYS A 172 4.70 -3.50 -12.80
C LYS A 172 4.44 -3.56 -14.31
N LEU A 173 3.83 -2.51 -14.88
CA LEU A 173 3.61 -2.39 -16.32
C LEU A 173 4.94 -2.45 -17.09
N PHE A 174 5.97 -1.71 -16.68
CA PHE A 174 7.28 -1.73 -17.34
C PHE A 174 8.07 -3.02 -17.09
N SER A 175 7.85 -3.69 -15.96
CA SER A 175 8.39 -5.03 -15.69
C SER A 175 7.82 -6.06 -16.68
N LEU A 176 6.51 -6.01 -16.97
CA LEU A 176 5.91 -6.78 -18.07
C LEU A 176 6.44 -6.32 -19.44
N GLY A 177 6.79 -5.05 -19.57
CA GLY A 177 7.45 -4.46 -20.73
C GLY A 177 8.82 -5.06 -21.04
N ASN A 178 9.62 -5.46 -20.04
CA ASN A 178 10.88 -6.18 -20.26
C ASN A 178 10.67 -7.54 -20.97
N LEU A 179 9.52 -8.19 -20.76
CA LEU A 179 9.14 -9.40 -21.48
C LEU A 179 8.66 -9.13 -22.92
N VAL A 180 8.34 -7.88 -23.24
CA VAL A 180 8.05 -7.39 -24.59
C VAL A 180 9.34 -6.97 -25.30
N LEU A 181 10.26 -6.30 -24.59
CA LEU A 181 11.61 -5.93 -25.02
C LEU A 181 12.59 -7.09 -24.86
N THR A 182 12.32 -8.22 -25.50
CA THR A 182 13.29 -9.31 -25.62
C THR A 182 14.27 -8.99 -26.75
N PRO A 183 15.56 -9.41 -26.70
CA PRO A 183 16.54 -9.14 -27.75
C PRO A 183 16.07 -9.57 -29.16
N LYS A 184 15.24 -10.62 -29.23
CA LYS A 184 14.61 -11.14 -30.46
C LYS A 184 13.47 -10.27 -31.02
N ARG A 185 12.98 -9.28 -30.28
CA ARG A 185 11.87 -8.36 -30.62
C ARG A 185 12.31 -6.88 -30.66
N ASN A 186 13.61 -6.60 -30.71
CA ASN A 186 14.24 -5.27 -30.71
C ASN A 186 13.90 -4.33 -31.89
N ARG A 187 12.91 -4.67 -32.74
CA ARG A 187 12.45 -3.82 -33.86
C ARG A 187 10.96 -3.44 -33.75
N LEU A 188 10.38 -3.53 -32.56
CA LEU A 188 9.04 -2.99 -32.30
C LEU A 188 9.13 -1.46 -32.21
N GLY A 189 8.52 -0.76 -33.17
CA GLY A 189 8.34 0.69 -33.05
C GLY A 189 7.33 1.04 -31.95
N ASP A 190 7.45 2.26 -31.40
CA ASP A 190 6.75 2.73 -30.20
C ASP A 190 5.23 2.44 -30.20
N GLY A 191 4.54 2.71 -31.31
CA GLY A 191 3.10 2.48 -31.41
C GLY A 191 2.68 1.00 -31.35
N ARG A 192 3.54 0.08 -31.81
CA ARG A 192 3.29 -1.36 -31.69
C ARG A 192 3.67 -1.88 -30.30
N PHE A 193 4.73 -1.33 -29.71
CA PHE A 193 5.12 -1.61 -28.33
C PHE A 193 4.00 -1.24 -27.35
N GLN A 194 3.46 -0.01 -27.43
CA GLN A 194 2.37 0.45 -26.57
C GLN A 194 1.12 -0.44 -26.67
N ARG A 195 0.68 -0.79 -27.89
CA ARG A 195 -0.49 -1.67 -28.10
C ARG A 195 -0.27 -3.08 -27.55
N LEU A 196 0.93 -3.63 -27.73
CA LEU A 196 1.27 -4.96 -27.23
C LEU A 196 1.36 -4.98 -25.70
N LEU A 197 1.92 -3.93 -25.11
CA LEU A 197 1.97 -3.75 -23.67
C LEU A 197 0.57 -3.68 -23.07
N LEU A 198 -0.33 -2.89 -23.68
CA LEU A 198 -1.73 -2.78 -23.28
C LEU A 198 -2.48 -4.12 -23.37
N MET A 199 -2.38 -4.83 -24.50
CA MET A 199 -3.02 -6.13 -24.67
C MET A 199 -2.52 -7.16 -23.65
N ARG A 200 -1.23 -7.11 -23.30
CA ARG A 200 -0.63 -8.03 -22.35
C ARG A 200 -1.02 -7.71 -20.92
N PHE A 201 -1.05 -6.43 -20.57
CA PHE A 201 -1.54 -5.96 -19.27
C PHE A 201 -3.01 -6.38 -19.09
N ASN A 202 -3.87 -6.12 -20.07
CA ASN A 202 -5.28 -6.53 -20.01
C ASN A 202 -5.45 -8.05 -19.86
N ARG A 203 -4.63 -8.85 -20.57
CA ARG A 203 -4.62 -10.32 -20.41
C ARG A 203 -4.18 -10.76 -19.01
N HIS A 204 -3.20 -10.08 -18.40
CA HIS A 204 -2.77 -10.36 -17.03
C HIS A 204 -3.92 -10.14 -16.04
N PHE A 205 -4.67 -9.03 -16.20
CA PHE A 205 -5.87 -8.75 -15.40
C PHE A 205 -6.99 -9.79 -15.64
N SER A 206 -7.22 -10.22 -16.88
CA SER A 206 -8.24 -11.24 -17.17
C SER A 206 -7.88 -12.64 -16.65
N GLN A 207 -6.59 -12.96 -16.47
CA GLN A 207 -6.15 -14.26 -15.97
C GLN A 207 -6.07 -14.33 -14.43
N GLY A 208 -5.98 -13.19 -13.74
CA GLY A 208 -5.98 -13.14 -12.26
C GLY A 208 -7.36 -13.32 -11.61
N GLY A 209 -8.45 -13.19 -12.37
CA GLY A 209 -9.84 -13.24 -11.86
C GLY A 209 -10.58 -14.57 -12.04
N SER A 210 -9.93 -15.65 -12.50
CA SER A 210 -10.59 -16.95 -12.65
C SER A 210 -9.83 -18.05 -11.91
N GLY A 211 -10.40 -18.45 -10.78
CA GLY A 211 -10.08 -19.72 -10.16
C GLY A 211 -10.24 -20.86 -11.16
N ILE A 212 -9.26 -21.78 -11.10
CA ILE A 212 -9.32 -23.20 -11.49
C ILE A 212 -10.56 -23.56 -12.34
N GLY A 213 -10.41 -23.49 -13.66
CA GLY A 213 -11.35 -24.06 -14.62
C GLY A 213 -10.55 -24.78 -15.71
N GLN A 214 -10.65 -26.11 -15.73
CA GLN A 214 -10.05 -26.97 -16.75
C GLN A 214 -10.40 -26.49 -18.17
N PRO A 215 -9.50 -26.65 -19.15
CA PRO A 215 -9.84 -26.39 -20.55
C PRO A 215 -10.84 -27.44 -21.04
N PRO A 216 -11.84 -27.06 -21.87
CA PRO A 216 -12.79 -27.99 -22.43
C PRO A 216 -12.08 -28.90 -23.46
N THR A 217 -12.27 -30.20 -23.28
CA THR A 217 -12.00 -31.23 -24.28
C THR A 217 -12.80 -30.91 -25.55
N ILE A 218 -12.11 -30.69 -26.67
CA ILE A 218 -12.75 -30.73 -27.98
C ILE A 218 -12.42 -32.10 -28.56
N GLU A 219 -13.42 -32.98 -28.55
CA GLU A 219 -13.48 -34.13 -29.44
C GLU A 219 -13.46 -33.65 -30.89
N GLN A 220 -12.55 -34.21 -31.69
CA GLN A 220 -12.84 -34.78 -33.01
C GLN A 220 -11.93 -35.99 -33.23
#